data_AF-A0A821L4W8-F1
#
_entry.id   AF-A0A821L4W8-F1
#
_cell.length_a   1.000
_cell.length_b   1.000
_cell.length_c   1.000
_cell.angle_alpha   90.00
_cell.angle_beta   90.00
_cell.angle_gamma   90.00
#
_symmetry.space_group_name_H-M   'P 1'
#
loop_
_entity.id
_entity.type
_entity.pdbx_description
1 polymer ?
#
loop_
_entity_poly.entity_id
_entity_poly.type
_entity_poly.pdbx_seq_one_letter_code
_entity_poly.pdbx_strand_id
1 'polypeptide(L)' 'QDQYVTFKELRILNMTIEELISWSTSIDLIEKYQLYLDEIDLSLSNKLFYNCSEPWLGLKCQ' A
#
# COMPACT_ATOMS: atom_id res chain seq x y z
N GLN A 1 0.90 -8.05 -14.92
CA GLN A 1 2.24 -7.51 -14.64
C GLN A 1 2.10 -6.83 -13.30
N ASP A 2 2.70 -7.37 -12.23
CA ASP A 2 2.44 -6.87 -10.88
C ASP A 2 3.05 -5.47 -10.73
N GLN A 3 2.19 -4.45 -10.71
CA GLN A 3 2.62 -3.08 -10.51
C GLN A 3 2.71 -2.84 -8.99
N TYR A 4 3.92 -2.54 -8.51
CA TYR A 4 4.15 -2.17 -7.12
C TYR A 4 4.37 -0.67 -7.00
N VAL A 5 4.03 -0.13 -5.84
CA VAL A 5 4.16 1.29 -5.49
C VAL A 5 4.67 1.39 -4.07
N THR A 6 5.57 2.32 -3.79
CA THR A 6 6.09 2.56 -2.45
C THR A 6 5.16 3.47 -1.64
N PHE A 7 5.24 3.41 -0.31
CA PHE A 7 4.51 4.33 0.56
C PHE A 7 4.84 5.80 0.26
N LYS A 8 6.10 6.09 -0.06
CA LYS A 8 6.53 7.42 -0.48
C LYS A 8 5.80 7.87 -1.76
N GLU A 9 5.71 7.00 -2.76
CA GLU A 9 5.02 7.31 -4.01
C GLU A 9 3.51 7.49 -3.79
N LEU A 10 2.88 6.62 -3.00
CA LEU A 10 1.47 6.76 -2.61
C LEU A 10 1.20 8.12 -1.95
N ARG A 11 2.07 8.54 -1.03
CA ARG A 11 1.95 9.86 -0.39
C ARG A 11 2.15 11.01 -1.37
N ILE A 12 3.08 10.91 -2.31
CA ILE A 12 3.26 11.92 -3.37
C ILE A 12 2.00 12.03 -4.25
N LEU A 13 1.31 10.91 -4.47
CA LEU A 13 0.04 10.85 -5.19
C LEU A 13 -1.16 11.27 -4.33
N ASN A 14 -0.96 11.64 -3.06
CA ASN A 14 -2.02 11.92 -2.07
C ASN A 14 -3.06 10.80 -1.94
N MET A 15 -2.64 9.54 -2.12
CA MET A 15 -3.50 8.37 -1.93
C MET A 15 -3.94 8.27 -0.47
N THR A 16 -5.22 8.01 -0.25
CA THR A 16 -5.75 7.79 1.11
C THR A 16 -5.85 6.30 1.45
N ILE A 17 -5.99 5.99 2.73
CA ILE A 17 -6.20 4.61 3.18
C ILE A 17 -7.53 4.05 2.66
N GLU A 18 -8.56 4.88 2.49
CA GLU A 18 -9.87 4.47 1.97
C GLU A 18 -9.77 3.99 0.51
N GLU A 19 -8.97 4.66 -0.31
CA GLU A 19 -8.69 4.22 -1.68
C GLU A 19 -7.93 2.89 -1.69
N LEU A 20 -6.96 2.72 -0.78
CA LEU A 20 -6.16 1.49 -0.67
C LEU A 20 -6.94 0.27 -0.17
N ILE A 21 -8.02 0.46 0.60
CA ILE A 21 -8.93 -0.64 0.99
C ILE A 21 -9.51 -1.32 -0.26
N SER A 22 -9.76 -0.57 -1.34
CA SER A 22 -10.30 -1.12 -2.58
C SER A 22 -9.30 -1.97 -3.38
N TRP A 23 -8.01 -1.88 -3.06
CA TRP A 23 -6.94 -2.61 -3.75
C TRP A 23 -6.74 -4.02 -3.17
N SER A 24 -7.76 -4.60 -2.52
CA SER A 24 -7.74 -5.97 -1.96
C SER A 24 -6.43 -6.37 -1.27
N THR A 25 -5.80 -5.42 -0.57
CA THR A 25 -4.54 -5.63 0.13
C THR A 25 -4.79 -6.06 1.58
N SER A 26 -3.75 -6.46 2.31
CA SER A 26 -3.91 -6.81 3.73
C SER A 26 -4.12 -5.57 4.59
N ILE A 27 -5.00 -5.68 5.59
CA ILE A 27 -5.30 -4.62 6.56
C ILE A 27 -4.01 -4.16 7.27
N ASP A 28 -3.15 -5.10 7.66
CA ASP A 28 -1.81 -4.83 8.23
C ASP A 28 -0.95 -3.88 7.38
N LEU A 29 -1.09 -3.91 6.06
CA LEU A 29 -0.33 -3.05 5.15
C LEU A 29 -0.93 -1.64 5.13
N ILE A 30 -2.25 -1.54 5.15
CA ILE A 30 -3.00 -0.28 5.23
C ILE A 30 -2.71 0.43 6.55
N GLU A 31 -2.73 -0.28 7.68
CA GLU A 31 -2.40 0.30 9.00
C GLU A 31 -0.98 0.84 9.05
N LYS A 32 -0.01 0.14 8.45
CA LYS A 32 1.37 0.65 8.33
C LYS A 32 1.46 1.90 7.48
N TYR A 33 0.63 2.01 6.45
CA TYR A 33 0.57 3.23 5.65
C TYR A 33 -0.06 4.39 6.43
N GLN A 34 -1.09 4.13 7.22
CA GLN A 34 -1.64 5.12 8.14
C GLN A 34 -0.57 5.63 9.12
N LEU A 35 0.19 4.71 9.75
CA LEU A 35 1.32 5.08 10.61
C LEU A 35 2.38 5.93 9.88
N TYR A 36 2.69 5.58 8.63
CA TYR A 36 3.60 6.37 7.80
C TYR A 36 3.10 7.81 7.56
N LEU A 37 1.80 7.99 7.35
CA LEU A 37 1.19 9.31 7.15
C LEU A 37 1.16 10.13 8.44
N ASP A 38 0.80 9.50 9.55
CA ASP A 38 0.61 10.17 10.85
C ASP A 38 1.93 10.54 11.52
N GLU A 39 2.92 9.63 11.52
CA GLU A 39 4.20 9.83 12.22
C GLU A 39 5.31 10.37 11.32
N ILE A 40 5.09 10.45 10.01
CA ILE A 40 6.13 10.73 9.00
C ILE A 40 7.33 9.78 9.19
N ASP A 41 7.04 8.51 9.51
CA ASP A 41 8.09 7.52 9.75
C ASP A 41 8.81 7.18 8.44
N LEU A 42 9.94 7.86 8.20
CA LEU A 42 10.72 7.67 6.98
C LEU A 42 11.24 6.23 6.82
N SER A 43 11.28 5.42 7.89
CA SER A 43 11.67 4.01 7.81
C SER A 43 10.72 3.18 6.94
N LEU A 44 9.45 3.59 6.83
CA LEU A 44 8.42 2.92 6.04
C LEU A 44 8.38 3.41 4.58
N SER A 45 9.17 4.42 4.21
CA SER A 45 9.10 5.05 2.87
C SER A 45 9.25 4.06 1.70
N ASN A 46 10.09 3.03 1.88
CA ASN A 46 10.38 2.01 0.86
C ASN A 46 9.45 0.78 0.95
N LYS A 47 8.46 0.80 1.86
CA LYS A 47 7.49 -0.29 1.98
C LYS A 47 6.59 -0.31 0.75
N LEU A 48 6.29 -1.51 0.27
CA LEU A 48 5.62 -1.73 -1.01
C LEU A 48 4.14 -2.06 -0.82
N PHE A 49 3.32 -1.43 -1.65
CA PHE A 49 1.98 -1.85 -2.03
C PHE A 49 2.04 -2.58 -3.36
N TYR A 50 1.34 -3.70 -3.47
CA TYR A 50 1.08 -4.34 -4.74
C TYR A 50 -0.32 -3.94 -5.18
N ASN A 51 -0.42 -3.20 -6.29
CA ASN A 51 -1.70 -2.97 -6.95
C ASN A 51 -2.01 -4.24 -7.73
N CYS A 52 -2.57 -5.22 -7.04
CA CYS A 52 -3.08 -6.39 -7.71
C CYS A 52 -4.50 -6.04 -8.20
N SER A 53 -4.98 -6.78 -9.19
CA SER A 53 -6.34 -6.64 -9.73
C SER A 53 -6.81 -8.06 -10.01
N GLU A 54 -8.13 -8.30 -9.95
CA GLU A 54 -8.65 -9.65 -10.15
C GLU A 54 -8.18 -10.24 -11.50
N PRO A 55 -7.89 -11.56 -11.55
CA PRO A 55 -8.11 -12.59 -10.51
C PRO A 55 -6.87 -12.85 -9.63
N TRP A 56 -7.03 -12.78 -8.31
CA TRP A 56 -5.93 -12.83 -7.33
C TRP A 56 -5.59 -14.27 -6.96
N LEU A 57 -4.57 -14.83 -7.60
CA LEU A 57 -3.91 -16.08 -7.18
C LEU A 57 -2.41 -15.82 -7.07
N GLY A 58 -1.95 -15.32 -5.91
CA GLY A 58 -0.53 -15.09 -5.67
C GLY A 58 -0.17 -14.71 -4.23
N LEU A 59 0.98 -15.21 -3.74
CA LEU A 59 1.50 -15.04 -2.37
C LEU A 59 1.72 -13.58 -1.93
N LYS A 60 1.80 -12.64 -2.87
CA LYS A 60 2.10 -11.22 -2.59
C LYS A 60 0.87 -10.42 -2.18
N CYS A 61 -0.31 -10.96 -2.48
CA CYS A 61 -1.58 -10.27 -2.32
C CYS A 61 -2.57 -11.10 -1.46
N GLN A 62 -2.03 -12.07 -0.72
CA GLN A 62 -2.73 -12.96 0.21
C GLN A 62 -2.46 -12.54 1.65
#